data_AF-A0A9X2ZFU1-F1
#
_entry.id   AF-A0A9X2ZFU1-F1
#
_cell.length_a   1.000
_cell.length_b   1.000
_cell.length_c   1.000
_cell.angle_alpha   90.00
_cell.angle_beta   90.00
_cell.angle_gamma   90.00
#
_symmetry.space_group_name_H-M   'P 1'
#
loop_
_entity.id
_entity.type
_entity.pdbx_description
1 polymer ?
#
loop_
_entity_poly.entity_id
_entity_poly.type
_entity_poly.pdbx_seq_one_letter_code
_entity_poly.pdbx_strand_id
1 'polypeptide(L)' 'LDISLPKGLETSYDKKIPFQQEMKGSAEIVTEDLRLLERILYQFKSLFRQN' A
#
# COMPACT_ATOMS: atom_id res chain seq x y z
N LEU A 1 -5.98 -5.45 -19.82
CA LEU A 1 -6.03 -4.60 -18.61
C LEU A 1 -5.01 -3.50 -18.84
N ASP A 2 -5.44 -2.42 -19.49
CA ASP A 2 -4.54 -1.29 -19.79
C ASP A 2 -4.42 -0.42 -18.55
N ILE A 3 -3.21 -0.32 -18.03
CA ILE A 3 -2.91 0.53 -16.87
C ILE A 3 -2.78 1.95 -17.39
N SER A 4 -3.79 2.77 -17.10
CA SER A 4 -3.76 4.21 -17.38
C SER A 4 -3.07 4.92 -16.21
N LEU A 5 -2.00 5.65 -16.51
CA LEU A 5 -1.25 6.47 -15.55
C LEU A 5 -1.50 7.95 -15.85
N PRO A 6 -2.66 8.52 -15.46
CA PRO A 6 -3.05 9.87 -15.86
C PRO A 6 -2.13 10.97 -15.32
N LYS A 7 -1.39 10.69 -14.25
CA LYS A 7 -0.40 11.60 -13.64
C LYS A 7 1.04 11.28 -14.05
N GLY A 8 1.25 10.33 -14.97
CA GLY A 8 2.57 9.83 -15.31
C GLY A 8 3.21 9.03 -14.18
N LEU A 9 4.55 8.98 -14.17
CA LEU A 9 5.32 8.25 -13.16
C LEU A 9 5.86 9.22 -12.09
N GLU A 10 5.08 9.41 -11.03
CA GLU A 10 5.42 10.26 -9.90
C GLU A 10 5.33 9.45 -8.60
N THR A 11 6.35 9.58 -7.75
CA THR A 11 6.37 8.97 -6.42
C THR A 11 5.54 9.79 -5.43
N SER A 12 5.14 9.19 -4.31
CA SER A 12 4.47 9.90 -3.21
C SER A 12 5.33 11.00 -2.53
N TYR A 13 6.60 11.14 -2.94
CA TYR A 13 7.52 12.18 -2.51
C TYR A 13 7.79 13.21 -3.62
N ASP A 14 6.87 13.34 -4.58
CA ASP A 14 6.92 14.29 -5.71
C ASP A 14 8.16 14.15 -6.61
N LYS A 15 8.80 12.97 -6.57
CA LYS A 15 9.90 12.64 -7.50
C LYS A 15 9.35 12.04 -8.78
N LYS A 16 9.78 12.59 -9.92
CA LYS A 16 9.51 12.04 -11.25
C LYS A 16 10.40 10.84 -11.52
N ILE A 17 9.80 9.74 -11.97
CA ILE A 17 10.52 8.56 -12.43
C ILE A 17 10.76 8.73 -13.95
N PRO A 18 12.01 8.65 -14.44
CA PRO A 18 12.27 8.71 -15.86
C PRO A 18 11.65 7.48 -16.55
N PHE A 19 10.87 7.73 -17.59
CA PHE A 19 10.28 6.66 -18.39
C PHE A 19 11.38 5.96 -19.19
N GLN A 20 11.49 4.65 -19.03
CA GLN A 20 12.34 3.79 -19.84
C GLN A 20 11.45 2.75 -20.51
N GLN A 21 11.74 2.42 -21.77
CA GLN A 21 11.04 1.33 -22.43
C GLN A 21 11.38 0.01 -21.73
N GLU A 22 10.40 -0.90 -21.67
CA GLU A 22 10.55 -2.20 -21.00
C GLU A 22 10.92 -2.13 -19.51
N MET A 23 10.49 -1.07 -18.81
CA MET A 23 10.66 -0.97 -17.37
C MET A 23 10.08 -2.18 -16.64
N LYS A 24 10.95 -2.93 -15.96
CA LYS A 24 10.57 -3.98 -15.03
C LYS A 24 10.27 -3.34 -13.68
N GLY A 25 9.03 -3.46 -13.22
CA GLY A 25 8.60 -2.99 -11.92
C GLY A 25 7.70 -4.01 -11.26
N SER A 26 7.87 -4.20 -9.96
CA SER A 26 6.92 -4.93 -9.13
C SER A 26 6.05 -3.91 -8.41
N ALA A 27 4.74 -4.00 -8.57
CA ALA A 27 3.79 -3.19 -7.84
C ALA A 27 3.09 -4.07 -6.80
N GLU A 28 3.11 -3.67 -5.53
CA GLU A 28 2.32 -4.29 -4.47
C GLU A 28 1.24 -3.29 -4.04
N ILE A 29 -0.02 -3.72 -4.07
CA ILE A 29 -1.13 -2.93 -3.56
C ILE A 29 -1.27 -3.27 -2.08
N VAL A 30 -0.71 -2.41 -1.21
CA VAL A 30 -0.86 -2.53 0.24
C VAL A 30 -2.12 -1.77 0.64
N THR A 31 -3.24 -2.48 0.79
CA THR A 31 -4.44 -1.91 1.39
C THR A 31 -4.31 -1.88 2.91
N GLU A 32 -4.69 -0.77 3.53
CA GLU A 32 -4.60 -0.56 4.97
C GLU A 32 -5.56 -1.47 5.76
N ASP A 33 -6.66 -1.87 5.13
CA ASP A 33 -7.83 -2.47 5.80
C ASP A 33 -7.53 -3.75 6.58
N LEU A 34 -6.55 -4.55 6.17
CA LEU A 34 -6.24 -5.81 6.84
C LEU A 34 -5.30 -5.60 8.04
N ARG A 35 -4.18 -4.89 7.85
CA ARG A 35 -3.13 -4.76 8.88
C ARG A 35 -3.52 -3.77 9.99
N LEU A 36 -4.32 -2.74 9.67
CA LEU A 36 -4.82 -1.76 10.64
C LEU A 36 -5.91 -2.38 11.53
N LEU A 37 -6.91 -3.03 10.92
CA LEU A 37 -7.98 -3.71 11.65
C LEU A 37 -7.41 -4.85 12.51
N GLU A 38 -6.46 -5.64 11.99
CA GLU A 38 -5.75 -6.64 12.78
C GLU A 38 -5.04 -6.02 13.99
N ARG A 39 -4.27 -4.93 13.82
CA ARG A 39 -3.58 -4.23 14.92
C ARG A 39 -4.55 -3.66 15.96
N ILE A 40 -5.71 -3.20 15.53
CA ILE A 40 -6.79 -2.72 16.39
C ILE A 40 -7.38 -3.90 17.19
N LEU A 41 -7.71 -5.01 16.53
CA LEU A 41 -8.23 -6.23 17.15
C LEU A 41 -7.23 -6.87 18.13
N TYR A 42 -5.92 -6.82 17.86
CA TYR A 42 -4.89 -7.28 18.79
C TYR A 42 -4.85 -6.49 20.10
N GLN A 43 -5.05 -5.17 20.05
CA GLN A 43 -5.14 -4.35 21.26
C GLN A 43 -6.39 -4.72 22.08
N PHE A 44 -7.51 -4.99 21.41
CA PHE A 44 -8.74 -5.44 22.08
C PHE A 44 -8.60 -6.84 22.71
N LYS A 45 -7.82 -7.76 22.14
CA LYS A 45 -7.52 -9.08 22.76
C LYS A 45 -6.85 -8.98 24.13
N SER A 46 -6.19 -7.86 24.46
CA SER A 46 -5.61 -7.65 25.79
C SER A 46 -6.69 -7.28 26.83
N LEU A 47 -7.77 -6.63 26.40
CA LEU A 47 -8.89 -6.22 27.25
C LEU A 47 -9.83 -7.37 27.58
N PHE A 48 -9.98 -8.35 26.68
CA PHE A 48 -10.78 -9.55 26.91
C PHE A 48 -10.04 -10.66 27.68
N ARG A 49 -8.81 -10.40 28.14
CA ARG A 49 -8.01 -11.34 28.94
C ARG A 49 -8.04 -10.96 30.42
N GLN A 50 -9.23 -10.78 30.97
CA GLN A 50 -9.48 -10.81 32.42
C GLN A 50 -10.75 -11.63 32.68
N ASN A 51 -10.58 -12.63 33.56
CA ASN A 51 -11.50 -13.66 34.07
C ASN A 51 -11.73 -14.88 33.17
#